data_AF-A0A529LZB9-F1
#
_entry.id   AF-A0A529LZB9-F1
#
_cell.length_a   1.000
_cell.length_b   1.000
_cell.length_c   1.000
_cell.angle_alpha   90.00
_cell.angle_beta   90.00
_cell.angle_gamma   90.00
#
_symmetry.space_group_name_H-M   'P 1'
#
loop_
_entity.id
_entity.type
_entity.pdbx_description
1 polymer ?
#
loop_
_entity_poly.entity_id
_entity_poly.type
_entity_poly.pdbx_seq_one_letter_code
_entity_poly.pdbx_strand_id
1 'polypeptide(L)'
;MRSGASAPLALADTGHGIQAFARRQVGRLVGVGLFALAAFGVASLATWNVADPSFSHATNNTVTNAMGYAGAVFSDLAMQFFGLAAVAALVPTVIWGFLLFSARGVDRLPKRGLSWFGFALLAAAMVGCVVPPKTWPLPTGLGGVFGDMVLKIPGVVIGGYPTGLIASIIAILLAAPALWLFAHGSALIGRKNGFAVMEDEPAADPREDDLL
;
A
#
# COMPACT_ATOMS: atom_id res chain seq x y z
N MET A 1 66.17 -11.66 -1.46
CA MET A 1 64.90 -12.32 -1.84
C MET A 1 63.78 -11.31 -1.67
N ARG A 2 63.25 -10.76 -2.77
CA ARG A 2 62.10 -9.83 -2.75
C ARG A 2 60.84 -10.69 -2.83
N SER A 3 60.11 -10.80 -1.72
CA SER A 3 58.81 -11.46 -1.69
C SER A 3 57.78 -10.53 -2.33
N GLY A 4 57.25 -10.94 -3.47
CA GLY A 4 56.08 -10.31 -4.09
C GLY A 4 54.83 -10.76 -3.33
N ALA A 5 54.26 -9.87 -2.53
CA ALA A 5 52.92 -10.05 -2.00
C ALA A 5 51.92 -9.61 -3.08
N SER A 6 51.42 -10.60 -3.82
CA SER A 6 50.28 -10.48 -4.71
C SER A 6 49.10 -9.90 -3.94
N ALA A 7 48.54 -8.77 -4.40
CA ALA A 7 47.35 -8.17 -3.82
C ALA A 7 46.08 -8.88 -4.33
N PRO A 8 45.35 -9.67 -3.52
CA PRO A 8 44.08 -10.24 -3.88
C PRO A 8 42.98 -9.48 -3.10
N LEU A 9 42.98 -8.14 -3.16
CA LEU A 9 42.06 -7.33 -2.33
C LEU A 9 41.20 -6.33 -3.12
N ALA A 10 41.50 -6.07 -4.40
CA ALA A 10 40.76 -5.09 -5.20
C ALA A 10 39.51 -5.66 -5.92
N LEU A 11 39.39 -6.99 -6.03
CA LEU A 11 38.32 -7.64 -6.79
C LEU A 11 37.09 -8.01 -5.92
N ALA A 12 37.28 -8.20 -4.61
CA ALA A 12 36.16 -8.46 -3.70
C ALA A 12 35.35 -7.18 -3.39
N ASP A 13 36.05 -6.05 -3.24
CA ASP A 13 35.45 -4.73 -2.96
C ASP A 13 34.57 -4.21 -4.11
N THR A 14 34.97 -4.48 -5.35
CA THR A 14 34.22 -4.06 -6.55
C THR A 14 32.90 -4.82 -6.70
N GLY A 15 32.86 -6.11 -6.32
CA GLY A 15 31.64 -6.92 -6.34
C GLY A 15 30.56 -6.41 -5.36
N HIS A 16 30.96 -6.09 -4.12
CA HIS A 16 30.05 -5.57 -3.10
C HIS A 16 29.52 -4.17 -3.44
N GLY A 17 30.38 -3.28 -3.96
CA GLY A 17 29.97 -1.95 -4.40
C GLY A 17 28.96 -1.97 -5.57
N ILE A 18 29.18 -2.83 -6.57
CA ILE A 18 28.26 -2.98 -7.71
C ILE A 18 26.91 -3.57 -7.25
N GLN A 19 26.92 -4.58 -6.38
CA GLN A 19 25.70 -5.19 -5.85
C GLN A 19 24.87 -4.19 -5.02
N ALA A 20 25.53 -3.41 -4.16
CA ALA A 20 24.89 -2.38 -3.35
C ALA A 20 24.31 -1.26 -4.23
N PHE A 21 25.04 -0.83 -5.26
CA PHE A 21 24.54 0.13 -6.24
C PHE A 21 23.32 -0.40 -7.00
N ALA A 22 23.40 -1.63 -7.53
CA ALA A 22 22.31 -2.28 -8.24
C ALA A 22 21.05 -2.39 -7.38
N ARG A 23 21.19 -2.79 -6.09
CA ARG A 23 20.08 -2.85 -5.13
C ARG A 23 19.39 -1.50 -4.95
N ARG A 24 20.14 -0.39 -4.90
CA ARG A 24 19.59 0.97 -4.80
C ARG A 24 18.87 1.38 -6.08
N GLN A 25 19.40 1.05 -7.25
CA GLN A 25 18.72 1.34 -8.53
C GLN A 25 17.43 0.53 -8.69
N VAL A 26 17.44 -0.76 -8.34
CA VAL A 26 16.24 -1.59 -8.35
C VAL A 26 15.19 -1.01 -7.39
N GLY A 27 15.58 -0.62 -6.17
CA GLY A 27 14.68 0.05 -5.24
C GLY A 27 14.06 1.33 -5.83
N ARG A 28 14.86 2.15 -6.50
CA ARG A 28 14.38 3.36 -7.18
C ARG A 28 13.38 3.07 -8.29
N LEU A 29 13.68 2.09 -9.13
CA LEU A 29 12.79 1.66 -10.22
C LEU A 29 11.47 1.11 -9.69
N VAL A 30 11.51 0.28 -8.63
CA VAL A 30 10.30 -0.18 -7.95
C VAL A 30 9.50 1.00 -7.39
N GLY A 31 10.19 1.99 -6.79
CA GLY A 31 9.55 3.21 -6.30
C GLY A 31 8.81 3.98 -7.39
N VAL A 32 9.44 4.17 -8.55
CA VAL A 32 8.81 4.78 -9.73
C VAL A 32 7.61 3.95 -10.22
N GLY A 33 7.76 2.62 -10.28
CA GLY A 33 6.66 1.72 -10.65
C GLY A 33 5.46 1.83 -9.71
N LEU A 34 5.68 1.98 -8.41
CA LEU A 34 4.60 2.19 -7.43
C LEU A 34 3.92 3.56 -7.61
N PHE A 35 4.66 4.61 -7.95
CA PHE A 35 4.04 5.91 -8.28
C PHE A 35 3.20 5.82 -9.56
N ALA A 36 3.68 5.14 -10.58
CA ALA A 36 2.92 4.90 -11.81
C ALA A 36 1.64 4.09 -11.53
N LEU A 37 1.73 3.04 -10.70
CA LEU A 37 0.58 2.24 -10.27
C LEU A 37 -0.43 3.09 -9.49
N ALA A 38 0.04 3.92 -8.56
CA ALA A 38 -0.84 4.79 -7.77
C ALA A 38 -1.51 5.85 -8.65
N ALA A 39 -0.78 6.48 -9.58
CA ALA A 39 -1.33 7.43 -10.53
C ALA A 39 -2.37 6.77 -11.45
N PHE A 40 -2.08 5.58 -11.97
CA PHE A 40 -3.03 4.77 -12.73
C PHE A 40 -4.30 4.50 -11.92
N GLY A 41 -4.16 4.05 -10.66
CA GLY A 41 -5.29 3.73 -9.80
C GLY A 41 -6.15 4.95 -9.48
N VAL A 42 -5.53 6.09 -9.15
CA VAL A 42 -6.25 7.35 -8.89
C VAL A 42 -6.97 7.85 -10.14
N ALA A 43 -6.32 7.87 -11.30
CA ALA A 43 -6.94 8.30 -12.55
C ALA A 43 -8.11 7.37 -12.96
N SER A 44 -7.92 6.06 -12.77
CA SER A 44 -8.97 5.07 -13.03
C SER A 44 -10.18 5.28 -12.11
N LEU A 45 -9.96 5.49 -10.81
CA LEU A 45 -11.04 5.74 -9.84
C LEU A 45 -11.73 7.09 -10.08
N ALA A 46 -10.98 8.13 -10.42
CA ALA A 46 -11.52 9.46 -10.69
C ALA A 46 -12.41 9.49 -11.94
N THR A 47 -12.16 8.60 -12.89
CA THR A 47 -12.94 8.45 -14.14
C THR A 47 -13.76 7.18 -14.14
N TRP A 48 -14.08 6.64 -12.95
CA TRP A 48 -14.92 5.47 -12.83
C TRP A 48 -16.34 5.75 -13.33
N ASN A 49 -16.87 4.81 -14.11
CA ASN A 49 -18.22 4.85 -14.63
C ASN A 49 -18.84 3.46 -14.49
N VAL A 50 -20.00 3.37 -13.83
CA VAL A 50 -20.72 2.11 -13.63
C VAL A 50 -21.19 1.47 -14.95
N ALA A 51 -21.30 2.26 -16.03
CA ALA A 51 -21.73 1.78 -17.34
C ALA A 51 -20.59 1.25 -18.23
N ASP A 52 -19.33 1.41 -17.81
CA ASP A 52 -18.18 0.90 -18.57
C ASP A 52 -18.13 -0.64 -18.52
N PRO A 53 -17.65 -1.29 -19.59
CA PRO A 53 -17.48 -2.74 -19.57
C PRO A 53 -16.39 -3.14 -18.58
N SER A 54 -16.70 -4.11 -17.72
CA SER A 54 -15.80 -4.65 -16.70
C SER A 54 -16.05 -6.16 -16.51
N PHE A 55 -15.33 -6.79 -15.57
CA PHE A 55 -15.58 -8.20 -15.22
C PHE A 55 -16.93 -8.42 -14.53
N SER A 56 -17.41 -7.43 -13.77
CA SER A 56 -18.70 -7.51 -13.09
C SER A 56 -19.85 -6.93 -13.94
N HIS A 57 -19.53 -6.12 -14.95
CA HIS A 57 -20.48 -5.54 -15.90
C HIS A 57 -20.09 -5.86 -17.34
N ALA A 58 -20.56 -7.00 -17.85
CA ALA A 58 -20.38 -7.38 -19.25
C ALA A 58 -21.37 -6.62 -20.14
N THR A 59 -20.89 -5.57 -20.80
CA THR A 59 -21.68 -4.73 -21.72
C THR A 59 -20.89 -4.51 -23.02
N ASN A 60 -21.59 -4.12 -24.10
CA ASN A 60 -20.96 -3.73 -25.37
C ASN A 60 -20.73 -2.21 -25.47
N ASN A 61 -20.83 -1.48 -24.36
CA ASN A 61 -20.61 -0.04 -24.33
C ASN A 61 -19.13 0.29 -24.62
N THR A 62 -18.91 1.45 -25.22
CA THR A 62 -17.56 2.01 -25.38
C THR A 62 -16.99 2.38 -24.01
N VAL A 63 -15.74 1.99 -23.74
CA VAL A 63 -15.04 2.35 -22.50
C VAL A 63 -14.85 3.86 -22.41
N THR A 64 -15.26 4.46 -21.29
CA THR A 64 -15.12 5.90 -21.03
C THR A 64 -13.99 6.23 -20.04
N ASN A 65 -13.51 5.26 -19.26
CA ASN A 65 -12.39 5.44 -18.35
C ASN A 65 -11.13 5.96 -19.04
N ALA A 66 -10.49 6.98 -18.45
CA ALA A 66 -9.31 7.62 -19.05
C ALA A 66 -8.11 6.67 -19.18
N MET A 67 -8.03 5.64 -18.34
CA MET A 67 -6.98 4.62 -18.39
C MET A 67 -7.38 3.41 -19.26
N GLY A 68 -8.44 3.54 -20.06
CA GLY A 68 -8.96 2.50 -20.94
C GLY A 68 -9.58 1.33 -20.19
N TYR A 69 -9.70 0.18 -20.88
CA TYR A 69 -10.38 -1.00 -20.33
C TYR A 69 -9.77 -1.50 -19.02
N ALA A 70 -8.43 -1.49 -18.92
CA ALA A 70 -7.75 -1.89 -17.69
C ALA A 70 -8.13 -0.99 -16.50
N GLY A 71 -8.28 0.32 -16.73
CA GLY A 71 -8.73 1.26 -15.72
C GLY A 71 -10.18 1.05 -15.30
N ALA A 72 -11.06 0.81 -16.28
CA ALA A 72 -12.46 0.48 -16.03
C ALA A 72 -12.58 -0.78 -15.15
N VAL A 73 -11.87 -1.86 -15.50
CA VAL A 73 -11.85 -3.10 -14.72
C VAL A 73 -11.29 -2.88 -13.30
N PHE A 74 -10.14 -2.19 -13.19
CA PHE A 74 -9.52 -1.94 -11.88
C PHE A 74 -10.44 -1.12 -10.97
N SER A 75 -10.95 0.00 -11.48
CA SER A 75 -11.78 0.92 -10.70
C SER A 75 -13.11 0.29 -10.32
N ASP A 76 -13.72 -0.51 -11.19
CA ASP A 76 -14.94 -1.25 -10.89
C ASP A 76 -14.75 -2.26 -9.74
N LEU A 77 -13.70 -3.08 -9.80
CA LEU A 77 -13.37 -3.99 -8.69
C LEU A 77 -13.06 -3.23 -7.40
N ALA A 78 -12.26 -2.17 -7.48
CA ALA A 78 -11.91 -1.35 -6.32
C ALA A 78 -13.16 -0.73 -5.66
N MET A 79 -14.09 -0.20 -6.46
CA MET A 79 -15.35 0.37 -5.99
C MET A 79 -16.30 -0.69 -5.41
N GLN A 80 -16.36 -1.90 -5.97
CA GLN A 80 -17.17 -2.97 -5.40
C GLN A 80 -16.64 -3.45 -4.05
N PHE A 81 -15.32 -3.64 -3.93
CA PHE A 81 -14.73 -4.18 -2.71
C PHE A 81 -14.57 -3.13 -1.61
N PHE A 82 -14.04 -1.96 -1.94
CA PHE A 82 -13.68 -0.92 -0.96
C PHE A 82 -14.54 0.36 -1.06
N GLY A 83 -15.35 0.50 -2.11
CA GLY A 83 -16.11 1.72 -2.35
C GLY A 83 -15.21 2.96 -2.40
N LEU A 84 -15.66 4.06 -1.79
CA LEU A 84 -14.89 5.32 -1.77
C LEU A 84 -13.59 5.20 -0.95
N ALA A 85 -13.46 4.20 -0.08
CA ALA A 85 -12.21 3.96 0.64
C ALA A 85 -11.09 3.40 -0.24
N ALA A 86 -11.37 3.00 -1.50
CA ALA A 86 -10.36 2.58 -2.45
C ALA A 86 -9.25 3.62 -2.63
N VAL A 87 -9.59 4.92 -2.61
CA VAL A 87 -8.60 6.01 -2.71
C VAL A 87 -7.67 6.02 -1.49
N ALA A 88 -8.22 5.86 -0.28
CA ALA A 88 -7.42 5.78 0.93
C ALA A 88 -6.48 4.56 0.91
N ALA A 89 -6.94 3.43 0.38
CA ALA A 89 -6.13 2.23 0.22
C ALA A 89 -4.91 2.42 -0.70
N LEU A 90 -4.89 3.44 -1.58
CA LEU A 90 -3.71 3.75 -2.42
C LEU A 90 -2.62 4.55 -1.69
N VAL A 91 -2.92 5.17 -0.54
CA VAL A 91 -1.97 6.05 0.15
C VAL A 91 -0.70 5.30 0.61
N PRO A 92 -0.77 4.10 1.21
CA PRO A 92 0.44 3.35 1.56
C PRO A 92 1.30 2.99 0.35
N THR A 93 0.71 2.75 -0.83
CA THR A 93 1.45 2.55 -2.10
C THR A 93 2.36 3.74 -2.41
N VAL A 94 1.83 4.96 -2.28
CA VAL A 94 2.57 6.20 -2.56
C VAL A 94 3.73 6.35 -1.57
N ILE A 95 3.49 6.04 -0.29
CA ILE A 95 4.53 6.13 0.74
C ILE A 95 5.63 5.11 0.49
N TRP A 96 5.28 3.86 0.14
CA TRP A 96 6.27 2.85 -0.24
C TRP A 96 7.04 3.25 -1.49
N GLY A 97 6.35 3.83 -2.48
CA GLY A 97 6.95 4.42 -3.67
C GLY A 97 8.02 5.44 -3.32
N PHE A 98 7.69 6.38 -2.44
CA PHE A 98 8.62 7.41 -1.95
C PHE A 98 9.81 6.83 -1.19
N LEU A 99 9.59 5.86 -0.30
CA LEU A 99 10.65 5.22 0.48
C LEU A 99 11.64 4.46 -0.40
N LEU A 100 11.13 3.70 -1.37
CA LEU A 100 11.95 2.92 -2.29
C LEU A 100 12.67 3.81 -3.30
N PHE A 101 12.00 4.85 -3.81
CA PHE A 101 12.60 5.91 -4.62
C PHE A 101 13.73 6.65 -3.87
N SER A 102 13.56 6.88 -2.58
CA SER A 102 14.59 7.49 -1.73
C SER A 102 15.69 6.51 -1.28
N ALA A 103 15.69 5.28 -1.81
CA ALA A 103 16.60 4.19 -1.42
C ALA A 103 16.60 3.86 0.09
N ARG A 104 15.48 4.13 0.78
CA ARG A 104 15.31 3.89 2.23
C ARG A 104 14.76 2.50 2.56
N GLY A 105 14.41 1.68 1.57
CA GLY A 105 13.90 0.31 1.77
C GLY A 105 12.56 0.23 2.53
N VAL A 106 11.92 -0.94 2.46
CA VAL A 106 10.73 -1.29 3.26
C VAL A 106 10.98 -2.66 3.89
N ASP A 107 11.02 -2.71 5.22
CA ASP A 107 11.27 -3.94 5.97
C ASP A 107 9.97 -4.69 6.28
N ARG A 108 10.07 -6.00 6.56
CA ARG A 108 8.94 -6.85 6.98
C ARG A 108 7.71 -6.78 6.03
N LEU A 109 7.96 -6.83 4.72
CA LEU A 109 6.94 -6.68 3.67
C LEU A 109 5.64 -7.47 3.92
N PRO A 110 5.66 -8.76 4.33
CA PRO A 110 4.40 -9.49 4.56
C PRO A 110 3.56 -8.90 5.70
N LYS A 111 4.20 -8.53 6.83
CA LYS A 111 3.50 -7.94 7.97
C LYS A 111 2.96 -6.55 7.63
N ARG A 112 3.72 -5.76 6.89
CA ARG A 112 3.29 -4.42 6.47
C ARG A 112 2.19 -4.47 5.42
N GLY A 113 2.24 -5.44 4.50
CA GLY A 113 1.16 -5.72 3.55
C GLY A 113 -0.13 -6.12 4.25
N LEU A 114 -0.07 -6.96 5.29
CA LEU A 114 -1.24 -7.30 6.10
C LEU A 114 -1.79 -6.08 6.86
N SER A 115 -0.92 -5.25 7.44
CA SER A 115 -1.36 -4.01 8.09
C SER A 115 -1.97 -3.02 7.12
N TRP A 116 -1.43 -2.91 5.91
CA TRP A 116 -2.00 -2.10 4.85
C TRP A 116 -3.39 -2.61 4.45
N PHE A 117 -3.55 -3.91 4.21
CA PHE A 117 -4.87 -4.49 3.94
C PHE A 117 -5.85 -4.25 5.10
N GLY A 118 -5.41 -4.42 6.35
CA GLY A 118 -6.21 -4.13 7.53
C GLY A 118 -6.63 -2.66 7.62
N PHE A 119 -5.73 -1.72 7.30
CA PHE A 119 -6.07 -0.30 7.20
C PHE A 119 -7.14 -0.06 6.13
N ALA A 120 -6.99 -0.62 4.92
CA ALA A 120 -7.95 -0.46 3.84
C ALA A 120 -9.34 -1.02 4.24
N LEU A 121 -9.37 -2.15 4.95
CA LEU A 121 -10.59 -2.77 5.47
C LEU A 121 -11.29 -1.87 6.52
N LEU A 122 -10.54 -1.30 7.46
CA LEU A 122 -11.11 -0.38 8.45
C LEU A 122 -11.53 0.96 7.85
N ALA A 123 -10.77 1.49 6.89
CA ALA A 123 -11.14 2.69 6.14
C ALA A 123 -12.45 2.47 5.37
N ALA A 124 -12.62 1.30 4.73
CA ALA A 124 -13.87 0.90 4.09
C ALA A 124 -15.03 0.87 5.09
N ALA A 125 -14.85 0.28 6.28
CA ALA A 125 -15.87 0.27 7.32
C ALA A 125 -16.24 1.69 7.80
N MET A 126 -15.25 2.56 8.01
CA MET A 126 -15.49 3.95 8.41
C MET A 126 -16.28 4.73 7.36
N VAL A 127 -15.95 4.55 6.08
CA VAL A 127 -16.72 5.15 4.97
C VAL A 127 -18.13 4.55 4.91
N GLY A 128 -18.28 3.25 5.16
CA GLY A 128 -19.59 2.58 5.22
C GLY A 128 -20.51 3.10 6.32
N CYS A 129 -19.98 3.70 7.39
CA CYS A 129 -20.79 4.37 8.42
C CYS A 129 -21.52 5.63 7.91
N VAL A 130 -21.16 6.14 6.71
CA VAL A 130 -21.83 7.28 6.09
C VAL A 130 -22.99 6.77 5.25
N VAL A 131 -24.17 7.38 5.45
CA VAL A 131 -25.39 7.02 4.71
C VAL A 131 -25.18 7.34 3.22
N PRO A 132 -25.32 6.35 2.31
CA PRO A 132 -25.21 6.59 0.88
C PRO A 132 -26.31 7.54 0.38
N PRO A 133 -26.02 8.47 -0.54
CA PRO A 133 -27.04 9.26 -1.20
C PRO A 133 -27.93 8.38 -2.08
N LYS A 134 -29.16 8.82 -2.37
CA LYS A 134 -30.11 8.08 -3.22
C LYS A 134 -29.62 7.80 -4.64
N THR A 135 -28.64 8.57 -5.11
CA THR A 135 -28.01 8.43 -6.43
C THR A 135 -26.84 7.45 -6.44
N TRP A 136 -26.53 6.80 -5.31
CA TRP A 136 -25.44 5.84 -5.22
C TRP A 136 -25.74 4.62 -6.10
N PRO A 137 -24.86 4.28 -7.06
CA PRO A 137 -25.17 3.28 -8.08
C PRO A 137 -24.95 1.84 -7.62
N LEU A 138 -24.15 1.60 -6.56
CA LEU A 138 -23.83 0.27 -6.09
C LEU A 138 -24.86 -0.22 -5.06
N PRO A 139 -25.15 -1.54 -5.02
CA PRO A 139 -26.05 -2.13 -4.01
C PRO A 139 -25.43 -2.16 -2.60
N THR A 140 -24.12 -1.93 -2.48
CA THR A 140 -23.36 -1.91 -1.24
C THR A 140 -23.35 -0.51 -0.62
N GLY A 141 -22.97 -0.43 0.66
CA GLY A 141 -22.62 0.84 1.30
C GLY A 141 -21.47 1.58 0.61
N LEU A 142 -21.22 2.82 1.03
CA LEU A 142 -20.13 3.65 0.48
C LEU A 142 -18.73 3.03 0.70
N GLY A 143 -18.61 2.09 1.64
CA GLY A 143 -17.41 1.32 1.93
C GLY A 143 -17.23 0.04 1.10
N GLY A 144 -18.13 -0.23 0.15
CA GLY A 144 -18.13 -1.48 -0.61
C GLY A 144 -18.40 -2.71 0.24
N VAL A 145 -18.22 -3.89 -0.36
CA VAL A 145 -18.47 -5.19 0.29
C VAL A 145 -17.65 -5.35 1.58
N PHE A 146 -16.38 -4.94 1.58
CA PHE A 146 -15.52 -5.09 2.75
C PHE A 146 -15.97 -4.20 3.92
N GLY A 147 -16.40 -2.96 3.64
CA GLY A 147 -16.98 -2.10 4.67
C GLY A 147 -18.24 -2.72 5.27
N ASP A 148 -19.15 -3.19 4.42
CA ASP A 148 -20.39 -3.85 4.83
C ASP A 148 -20.11 -5.12 5.66
N MET A 149 -19.08 -5.89 5.30
CA MET A 149 -18.66 -7.08 6.07
C MET A 149 -18.18 -6.73 7.48
N VAL A 150 -17.39 -5.68 7.64
CA VAL A 150 -16.93 -5.24 8.97
C VAL A 150 -18.10 -4.72 9.79
N LEU A 151 -18.99 -3.92 9.20
CA LEU A 151 -20.13 -3.31 9.90
C LEU A 151 -21.24 -4.31 10.25
N LYS A 152 -21.28 -5.49 9.62
CA LYS A 152 -22.13 -6.60 10.06
C LYS A 152 -21.82 -7.06 11.49
N ILE A 153 -20.55 -7.00 11.92
CA ILE A 153 -20.15 -7.45 13.27
C ILE A 153 -20.88 -6.67 14.37
N PRO A 154 -20.76 -5.32 14.45
CA PRO A 154 -21.55 -4.55 15.39
C PRO A 154 -23.05 -4.61 15.06
N GLY A 155 -23.41 -4.74 13.78
CA GLY A 155 -24.81 -4.82 13.35
C GLY A 155 -25.57 -6.03 13.91
N VAL A 156 -24.92 -7.17 14.12
CA VAL A 156 -25.52 -8.34 14.81
C VAL A 156 -25.88 -8.02 16.25
N VAL A 157 -25.08 -7.19 16.93
CA VAL A 157 -25.32 -6.78 18.33
C VAL A 157 -26.43 -5.74 18.41
N ILE A 158 -26.50 -4.84 17.44
CA ILE A 158 -27.46 -3.72 17.42
C ILE A 158 -28.81 -4.11 16.78
N GLY A 159 -28.86 -5.23 16.05
CA GLY A 159 -30.06 -5.71 15.34
C GLY A 159 -30.26 -5.12 13.95
N GLY A 160 -29.25 -4.50 13.35
CA GLY A 160 -29.34 -3.87 12.03
C GLY A 160 -28.06 -3.18 11.58
N TYR A 161 -28.07 -2.63 10.35
CA TYR A 161 -26.93 -1.87 9.83
C TYR A 161 -26.73 -0.57 10.65
N PRO A 162 -25.49 -0.23 11.06
CA PRO A 162 -25.25 0.97 11.84
C PRO A 162 -25.67 2.24 11.09
N THR A 163 -26.48 3.09 11.73
CA THR A 163 -26.92 4.38 11.17
C THR A 163 -26.85 5.49 12.22
N GLY A 164 -26.87 6.76 11.77
CA GLY A 164 -26.91 7.93 12.65
C GLY A 164 -25.76 7.97 13.66
N LEU A 165 -26.08 8.29 14.92
CA LEU A 165 -25.10 8.45 15.99
C LEU A 165 -24.27 7.17 16.24
N ILE A 166 -24.89 6.00 16.13
CA ILE A 166 -24.21 4.71 16.35
C ILE A 166 -23.12 4.50 15.30
N ALA A 167 -23.43 4.80 14.03
CA ALA A 167 -22.46 4.72 12.95
C ALA A 167 -21.27 5.69 13.16
N SER A 168 -21.55 6.91 13.64
CA SER A 168 -20.51 7.89 13.99
C SER A 168 -19.60 7.39 15.11
N ILE A 169 -20.16 6.80 16.17
CA ILE A 169 -19.38 6.23 17.28
C ILE A 169 -18.50 5.09 16.77
N ILE A 170 -19.05 4.18 15.96
CA ILE A 170 -18.26 3.08 15.37
C ILE A 170 -17.12 3.63 14.50
N ALA A 171 -17.40 4.62 13.64
CA ALA A 171 -16.36 5.22 12.80
C ALA A 171 -15.22 5.83 13.64
N ILE A 172 -15.54 6.51 14.73
CA ILE A 172 -14.54 7.08 15.66
C ILE A 172 -13.74 5.97 16.36
N LEU A 173 -14.40 4.90 16.83
CA LEU A 173 -13.73 3.77 17.46
C LEU A 173 -12.78 3.04 16.50
N LEU A 174 -13.14 2.92 15.22
CA LEU A 174 -12.31 2.31 14.20
C LEU A 174 -11.14 3.22 13.75
N ALA A 175 -11.21 4.53 13.97
CA ALA A 175 -10.18 5.46 13.51
C ALA A 175 -8.81 5.21 14.14
N ALA A 176 -8.74 4.98 15.46
CA ALA A 176 -7.49 4.73 16.16
C ALA A 176 -6.73 3.48 15.64
N PRO A 177 -7.35 2.28 15.57
CA PRO A 177 -6.69 1.12 14.99
C PRO A 177 -6.40 1.29 13.50
N ALA A 178 -7.26 1.97 12.74
CA ALA A 178 -7.01 2.27 11.33
C ALA A 178 -5.74 3.13 11.14
N LEU A 179 -5.58 4.19 11.94
CA LEU A 179 -4.40 5.06 11.89
C LEU A 179 -3.13 4.32 12.31
N TRP A 180 -3.21 3.44 13.30
CA TRP A 180 -2.07 2.61 13.70
C TRP A 180 -1.66 1.63 12.59
N LEU A 181 -2.64 0.94 11.99
CA LEU A 181 -2.42 0.04 10.86
C LEU A 181 -1.91 0.78 9.62
N PHE A 182 -2.38 2.00 9.38
CA PHE A 182 -1.88 2.89 8.34
C PHE A 182 -0.40 3.23 8.56
N ALA A 183 -0.05 3.69 9.77
CA ALA A 183 1.31 4.07 10.10
C ALA A 183 2.27 2.86 10.01
N HIS A 184 1.84 1.70 10.52
CA HIS A 184 2.63 0.47 10.46
C HIS A 184 2.72 -0.08 9.03
N GLY A 185 1.60 -0.14 8.31
CA GLY A 185 1.52 -0.61 6.92
C GLY A 185 2.34 0.27 5.97
N SER A 186 2.29 1.59 6.14
CA SER A 186 3.03 2.57 5.34
C SER A 186 4.53 2.65 5.69
N ALA A 187 5.02 1.83 6.61
CA ALA A 187 6.39 1.87 7.09
C ALA A 187 6.81 3.22 7.69
N LEU A 188 5.89 3.94 8.34
CA LEU A 188 6.19 5.16 9.08
C LEU A 188 6.65 4.86 10.51
N ILE A 189 6.18 3.76 11.09
CA ILE A 189 6.57 3.30 12.43
C ILE A 189 7.15 1.88 12.43
N GLY A 190 7.85 1.53 13.53
CA GLY A 190 8.35 0.19 13.79
C GLY A 190 9.46 -0.28 12.84
N ARG A 191 10.17 0.64 12.18
CA ARG A 191 11.28 0.31 11.25
C ARG A 191 12.52 -0.12 12.02
N LYS A 192 13.19 -1.21 11.59
CA LYS A 192 14.46 -1.66 12.22
C LYS A 192 15.59 -0.64 12.05
N ASN A 193 15.76 -0.11 10.83
CA ASN A 193 16.92 0.73 10.48
C ASN A 193 16.54 2.22 10.38
N GLY A 194 15.43 2.63 11.00
CA GLY A 194 14.87 3.97 10.81
C GLY A 194 14.66 4.32 9.33
N PHE A 195 14.79 5.62 8.99
CA PHE A 195 14.74 6.13 7.61
C PHE A 195 16.12 6.19 6.94
N ALA A 196 17.11 5.47 7.47
CA ALA A 196 18.44 5.41 6.87
C ALA A 196 18.33 4.92 5.41
N VAL A 197 19.15 5.51 4.55
CA VAL A 197 19.38 4.96 3.21
C VAL A 197 20.01 3.57 3.42
N MET A 198 19.76 2.62 2.52
CA MET A 198 20.40 1.30 2.55
C MET A 198 21.92 1.40 2.35
N GLU A 199 22.66 1.92 3.34
CA GLU A 199 24.11 1.81 3.48
C GLU A 199 24.47 0.48 4.13
N ASP A 200 25.64 -0.03 3.76
CA ASP A 200 26.14 -1.31 4.23
C ASP A 200 26.42 -1.24 5.74
N GLU A 201 26.23 -2.35 6.44
CA GLU A 201 26.96 -2.57 7.70
C GLU A 201 28.44 -2.39 7.36
N PRO A 202 29.19 -1.47 8.01
CA PRO A 202 30.62 -1.42 7.80
C PRO A 202 31.14 -2.82 8.11
N ALA A 203 31.88 -3.42 7.17
CA ALA A 203 32.52 -4.70 7.38
C ALA A 203 33.24 -4.62 8.74
N ALA A 204 32.93 -5.54 9.65
CA ALA A 204 33.62 -5.63 10.92
C ALA A 204 35.12 -5.57 10.63
N ASP A 205 35.80 -4.58 11.22
CA ASP A 205 37.22 -4.37 10.97
C ASP A 205 37.95 -5.63 11.44
N PRO A 206 38.61 -6.39 10.54
CA PRO A 206 39.32 -7.61 10.94
C PRO A 206 40.40 -7.34 12.00
N ARG A 207 40.81 -6.06 12.16
CA ARG A 207 41.76 -5.62 13.18
C ARG A 207 41.19 -5.59 14.61
N GLU A 208 39.88 -5.70 14.80
CA GLU A 208 39.28 -5.83 16.14
C GLU A 208 39.33 -7.27 16.67
N ASP A 209 39.41 -8.28 15.78
CA ASP A 209 39.53 -9.69 16.16
C ASP A 209 40.97 -10.09 16.54
N ASP A 210 41.98 -9.35 16.06
CA ASP A 210 43.40 -9.56 16.40
C ASP A 210 43.81 -8.93 17.76
N LEU A 211 42.87 -8.30 18.48
CA LEU A 211 43.10 -7.64 19.78
C LEU A 211 42.50 -8.40 20.98
N LEU A 212 41.99 -9.62 20.77
CA LEU A 212 41.48 -10.53 21.81
C LEU A 212 42.33 -11.81 21.89
#